data_AF-A0A401QLA6-F1
#
_entry.id   AF-A0A401QLA6-F1
#
_cell.length_a   1.000
_cell.length_b   1.000
_cell.length_c   1.000
_cell.angle_alpha   90.00
_cell.angle_beta   90.00
_cell.angle_gamma   90.00
#
_symmetry.space_group_name_H-M   'P 1'
#
loop_
_entity.id
_entity.type
_entity.pdbx_description
1 polymer ?
#
loop_
_entity_poly.entity_id
_entity_poly.type
_entity_poly.pdbx_seq_one_letter_code
_entity_poly.pdbx_strand_id
1 'polypeptide(L)'
;GQLVKMLLYTEVTRYLDFKVVEGSFVYKGGKIYKVPSTETEALGSNLMGMFEKRRFRKFLVFVASFDENDPKTFQGVDPVTTTMRMVYKNFDLGQDVIDFTGHALALYRTDE
;
A
#
# COMPACT_ATOMS: atom_id res chain seq x y z
N GLY A 1 1.47 14.02 2.25
CA GLY A 1 0.74 13.86 3.53
C GLY A 1 0.28 15.22 4.06
N GLN A 2 -0.61 15.24 5.07
CA GLN A 2 -1.17 16.48 5.64
C GLN A 2 -0.11 17.41 6.25
N LEU A 3 0.93 16.86 6.90
CA LEU A 3 2.03 17.66 7.46
C LEU A 3 2.73 18.54 6.41
N VAL A 4 3.07 17.97 5.25
CA VAL A 4 3.67 18.73 4.14
C VAL A 4 2.73 19.82 3.63
N LYS A 5 1.42 19.56 3.57
CA LYS A 5 0.42 20.59 3.21
C LYS A 5 0.42 21.76 4.19
N MET A 6 0.57 21.50 5.50
CA MET A 6 0.70 22.56 6.52
C MET A 6 1.98 23.39 6.35
N LEU A 7 3.11 22.75 6.04
CA LEU A 7 4.38 23.44 5.77
C LEU A 7 4.29 24.34 4.53
N LEU A 8 3.60 23.88 3.48
CA LEU A 8 3.33 24.68 2.29
C LEU A 8 2.41 25.86 2.60
N TYR A 9 1.34 25.63 3.34
CA TYR A 9 0.37 26.67 3.72
C TYR A 9 1.00 27.80 4.54
N THR A 10 1.94 27.46 5.43
CA THR A 10 2.69 28.42 6.25
C THR A 10 3.90 29.02 5.54
N GLU A 11 4.15 28.62 4.28
CA GLU A 11 5.30 29.01 3.45
C GLU A 11 6.68 28.73 4.06
N VAL A 12 6.76 27.89 5.10
CA VAL A 12 8.02 27.51 5.76
C VAL A 12 8.92 26.71 4.81
N THR A 13 8.35 26.10 3.76
CA THR A 13 9.12 25.40 2.71
C THR A 13 10.10 26.30 1.96
N ARG A 14 9.99 27.63 2.03
CA ARG A 14 11.00 28.56 1.49
C ARG A 14 12.35 28.46 2.20
N TYR A 15 12.40 27.85 3.38
CA TYR A 15 13.59 27.68 4.23
C TYR A 15 13.97 26.21 4.44
N LEU A 16 13.31 25.28 3.75
CA LEU A 16 13.53 23.85 3.91
C LEU A 16 13.79 23.21 2.55
N ASP A 17 14.91 22.51 2.45
CA ASP A 17 15.19 21.65 1.31
C ASP A 17 14.82 20.20 1.62
N PHE A 18 14.01 19.60 0.75
CA PHE A 18 13.62 18.20 0.89
C PHE A 18 14.44 17.32 -0.05
N LYS A 19 14.98 16.23 0.49
CA LYS A 19 15.58 15.15 -0.30
C LYS A 19 14.66 13.94 -0.25
N VAL A 20 14.44 13.34 -1.42
CA VAL A 20 13.66 12.10 -1.54
C VAL A 20 14.40 10.95 -0.85
N VAL A 21 13.67 10.15 -0.08
CA VAL A 21 14.17 8.90 0.50
C VAL A 21 14.35 7.87 -0.63
N GLU A 22 15.50 7.21 -0.67
CA GLU A 22 15.87 6.31 -1.78
C GLU A 22 15.00 5.05 -1.85
N GLY A 23 14.53 4.55 -0.70
CA GLY A 23 13.65 3.38 -0.68
C GLY A 23 13.05 3.09 0.69
N SER A 24 11.99 2.28 0.68
CA SER A 24 11.38 1.69 1.87
C SER A 24 11.53 0.18 1.81
N PHE A 25 11.88 -0.44 2.95
CA PHE A 25 12.20 -1.86 3.04
C PHE A 25 11.45 -2.49 4.22
N VAL A 26 11.06 -3.76 4.06
CA VAL A 26 10.41 -4.57 5.09
C VAL A 26 11.26 -5.80 5.40
N TYR A 27 11.29 -6.18 6.68
CA TYR A 27 11.96 -7.39 7.14
C TYR A 27 11.01 -8.58 7.04
N LYS A 28 11.47 -9.66 6.41
CA LYS A 28 10.74 -10.94 6.31
C LYS A 28 11.74 -12.09 6.35
N GLY A 29 11.54 -13.04 7.27
CA GLY A 29 12.32 -14.29 7.30
C GLY A 29 13.84 -14.13 7.31
N GLY A 30 14.38 -13.17 8.07
CA GLY A 30 15.84 -12.97 8.17
C GLY A 30 16.45 -12.04 7.12
N LYS A 31 15.66 -11.50 6.19
CA LYS A 31 16.15 -10.63 5.11
C LYS A 31 15.28 -9.38 4.97
N ILE A 32 15.89 -8.31 4.45
CA ILE A 32 15.17 -7.10 4.06
C ILE A 32 14.83 -7.13 2.58
N TYR A 33 13.66 -6.59 2.24
CA TYR A 33 13.18 -6.53 0.87
C TYR A 33 12.56 -5.15 0.59
N LYS A 34 12.73 -4.64 -0.62
CA LYS A 34 12.07 -3.40 -1.04
C LYS A 34 10.55 -3.59 -1.02
N VAL A 35 9.84 -2.66 -0.41
CA VAL A 35 8.37 -2.66 -0.36
C VAL A 35 7.85 -2.28 -1.75
N PRO A 36 7.08 -3.14 -2.44
CA PRO A 36 6.53 -2.82 -3.75
C PRO A 36 5.33 -1.87 -3.60
N SER A 37 5.37 -0.71 -4.27
CA SER A 37 4.26 0.25 -4.26
C SER A 37 3.61 0.45 -5.64
N THR A 38 4.15 -0.19 -6.69
CA THR A 38 3.63 -0.13 -8.05
C THR A 38 3.45 -1.54 -8.64
N GLU A 39 2.67 -1.65 -9.72
CA GLU A 39 2.46 -2.92 -10.43
C GLU A 39 3.76 -3.56 -10.91
N THR A 40 4.67 -2.76 -11.48
CA THR A 40 5.96 -3.24 -12.00
C THR A 40 6.85 -3.74 -10.87
N GLU A 41 6.88 -3.03 -9.73
CA GLU A 41 7.63 -3.48 -8.55
C GLU A 41 7.02 -4.74 -7.92
N ALA A 42 5.69 -4.85 -7.89
CA ALA A 42 5.00 -6.03 -7.37
C ALA A 42 5.38 -7.30 -8.14
N LEU A 43 5.48 -7.23 -9.47
CA LEU A 43 5.90 -8.37 -10.30
C LEU A 43 7.39 -8.74 -10.11
N GLY A 44 8.25 -7.75 -9.88
CA GLY A 44 9.68 -7.94 -9.63
C GLY A 44 10.03 -8.36 -8.18
N SER A 45 9.13 -8.15 -7.21
CA SER A 45 9.44 -8.30 -5.79
C SER A 45 9.71 -9.74 -5.36
N ASN A 46 10.78 -10.00 -4.62
CA ASN A 46 11.07 -11.34 -4.05
C ASN A 46 10.35 -11.62 -2.72
N LEU A 47 9.43 -10.75 -2.28
CA LEU A 47 8.64 -10.93 -1.06
C LEU A 47 7.56 -12.02 -1.16
N MET A 48 7.13 -12.31 -2.38
CA MET A 48 5.96 -13.11 -2.69
C MET A 48 6.27 -14.18 -3.73
N GLY A 49 5.53 -15.28 -3.69
CA GLY A 49 5.55 -16.29 -4.74
C GLY A 49 4.93 -15.78 -6.06
N MET A 50 5.21 -16.44 -7.18
CA MET A 50 4.79 -15.99 -8.52
C MET A 50 3.27 -15.75 -8.65
N PHE A 51 2.45 -16.64 -8.09
CA PHE A 51 0.99 -16.50 -8.13
C PHE A 51 0.50 -15.37 -7.22
N GLU A 52 1.10 -15.23 -6.05
CA GLU A 52 0.74 -14.21 -5.07
C GLU A 52 1.08 -12.81 -5.57
N LYS A 53 2.22 -12.62 -6.25
CA LYS A 53 2.55 -11.35 -6.94
C LYS A 53 1.46 -10.92 -7.93
N ARG A 54 0.88 -11.87 -8.68
CA ARG A 54 -0.19 -11.57 -9.65
C ARG A 54 -1.47 -11.12 -8.94
N ARG A 55 -1.80 -11.73 -7.80
CA ARG A 55 -2.94 -11.34 -6.97
C ARG A 55 -2.71 -9.98 -6.32
N PHE A 56 -1.53 -9.76 -5.76
CA PHE A 56 -1.15 -8.48 -5.17
C PHE A 56 -1.13 -7.34 -6.19
N ARG A 57 -0.67 -7.59 -7.43
CA ARG A 57 -0.80 -6.63 -8.52
C ARG A 57 -2.26 -6.24 -8.77
N LYS A 58 -3.19 -7.21 -8.83
CA LYS A 58 -4.62 -6.91 -9.01
C LYS A 58 -5.17 -6.07 -7.86
N PHE A 59 -4.73 -6.34 -6.64
CA PHE A 59 -5.07 -5.53 -5.47
C PHE A 59 -4.55 -4.09 -5.59
N LEU A 60 -3.29 -3.89 -6.01
CA LEU A 60 -2.75 -2.53 -6.23
C LEU A 60 -3.50 -1.79 -7.34
N VAL A 61 -3.88 -2.48 -8.42
CA VAL A 61 -4.71 -1.89 -9.48
C VAL A 61 -6.07 -1.46 -8.92
N PHE A 62 -6.71 -2.32 -8.13
CA PHE A 62 -7.97 -1.99 -7.46
C PHE A 62 -7.84 -0.73 -6.62
N VAL A 63 -6.85 -0.67 -5.71
CA VAL A 63 -6.61 0.50 -4.84
C VAL A 63 -6.33 1.76 -5.66
N ALA A 64 -5.53 1.67 -6.72
CA ALA A 64 -5.20 2.82 -7.58
C ALA A 64 -6.39 3.31 -8.41
N SER A 65 -7.31 2.42 -8.77
CA SER A 65 -8.51 2.72 -9.56
C SER A 65 -9.74 3.10 -8.72
N PHE A 66 -9.64 2.98 -7.40
CA PHE A 66 -10.76 3.21 -6.49
C PHE A 66 -11.13 4.69 -6.43
N ASP A 67 -12.37 5.02 -6.76
CA ASP A 67 -12.93 6.38 -6.67
C ASP A 67 -14.21 6.35 -5.83
N GLU A 68 -14.18 6.98 -4.66
CA GLU A 68 -15.30 7.08 -3.72
C GLU A 68 -16.59 7.64 -4.35
N ASN A 69 -16.50 8.35 -5.48
CA ASN A 69 -17.65 8.92 -6.19
C ASN A 69 -18.18 8.03 -7.32
N ASP A 70 -17.47 6.96 -7.69
CA ASP A 70 -17.89 6.00 -8.71
C ASP A 70 -18.01 4.58 -8.13
N PRO A 71 -19.23 4.15 -7.75
CA PRO A 71 -19.49 2.82 -7.21
C PRO A 71 -19.06 1.66 -8.12
N LYS A 72 -18.87 1.89 -9.43
CA LYS A 72 -18.38 0.84 -10.35
C LYS A 72 -16.94 0.44 -10.05
N THR A 73 -16.15 1.35 -9.49
CA THR A 73 -14.75 1.12 -9.12
C THR A 73 -14.61 0.24 -7.88
N PHE A 74 -15.68 0.10 -7.09
CA PHE A 74 -15.63 -0.61 -5.82
C PHE A 74 -15.51 -2.13 -5.95
N GLN A 75 -15.76 -2.68 -7.14
CA GLN A 75 -15.66 -4.12 -7.41
C GLN A 75 -16.44 -4.98 -6.39
N GLY A 76 -17.61 -4.50 -5.95
CA GLY A 76 -18.46 -5.20 -4.99
C GLY A 76 -18.07 -5.04 -3.51
N VAL A 77 -17.12 -4.15 -3.21
CA VAL A 77 -16.76 -3.73 -1.84
C VAL A 77 -17.66 -2.55 -1.43
N ASP A 78 -18.16 -2.54 -0.20
CA ASP A 78 -18.73 -1.34 0.40
C ASP A 78 -17.63 -0.64 1.23
N PRO A 79 -17.19 0.59 0.87
CA PRO A 79 -16.11 1.27 1.57
C PRO A 79 -16.42 1.59 3.04
N VAL A 80 -17.69 1.60 3.43
CA VAL A 80 -18.10 1.94 4.80
C VAL A 80 -18.21 0.70 5.68
N THR A 81 -18.71 -0.41 5.14
CA THR A 81 -19.05 -1.60 5.93
C THR A 81 -18.09 -2.77 5.75
N THR A 82 -17.42 -2.87 4.59
CA THR A 82 -16.51 -3.99 4.32
C THR A 82 -15.17 -3.77 5.01
N THR A 83 -14.80 -4.69 5.89
CA THR A 83 -13.49 -4.66 6.57
C THR A 83 -12.34 -4.93 5.60
N MET A 84 -11.16 -4.37 5.84
CA MET A 84 -9.97 -4.65 5.01
C MET A 84 -9.59 -6.13 5.00
N ARG A 85 -9.87 -6.89 6.06
CA ARG A 85 -9.71 -8.35 6.08
C ARG A 85 -10.54 -9.03 4.99
N MET A 86 -11.78 -8.58 4.78
CA MET A 86 -12.64 -9.10 3.71
C MET A 86 -12.13 -8.68 2.34
N VAL A 87 -11.62 -7.45 2.20
CA VAL A 87 -10.98 -7.00 0.95
C VAL A 87 -9.77 -7.89 0.62
N TYR A 88 -8.87 -8.14 1.56
CA TYR A 88 -7.73 -9.04 1.33
C TYR A 88 -8.15 -10.46 0.96
N LYS A 89 -9.21 -10.98 1.57
CA LYS A 89 -9.79 -12.28 1.24
C LYS A 89 -10.34 -12.31 -0.20
N ASN A 90 -10.97 -11.23 -0.68
CA ASN A 90 -11.48 -11.14 -2.05
C ASN A 90 -10.35 -11.23 -3.09
N PHE A 91 -9.16 -10.77 -2.75
CA PHE A 91 -7.96 -10.90 -3.59
C PHE A 91 -7.12 -12.14 -3.29
N ASP A 92 -7.55 -13.01 -2.37
CA ASP A 92 -6.83 -14.23 -1.95
C ASP A 92 -5.36 -13.93 -1.57
N LEU A 93 -5.16 -12.87 -0.78
CA LEU A 93 -3.84 -12.50 -0.28
C LEU A 93 -3.52 -13.28 1.01
N GLY A 94 -2.32 -13.87 1.07
CA GLY A 94 -1.84 -14.59 2.25
C GLY A 94 -1.45 -13.65 3.40
N GLN A 95 -1.33 -14.21 4.61
CA GLN A 95 -1.02 -13.44 5.82
C GLN A 95 0.25 -12.60 5.68
N ASP A 96 1.34 -13.17 5.17
CA ASP A 96 2.59 -12.44 4.95
C ASP A 96 2.41 -11.18 4.08
N VAL A 97 1.50 -11.22 3.10
CA VAL A 97 1.20 -10.09 2.22
C VAL A 97 0.39 -9.04 2.93
N ILE A 98 -0.60 -9.49 3.70
CA ILE A 98 -1.43 -8.64 4.55
C ILE A 98 -0.53 -7.88 5.53
N ASP A 99 0.40 -8.57 6.20
CA ASP A 99 1.30 -7.97 7.20
C ASP A 99 2.14 -6.84 6.60
N PHE A 100 2.87 -7.09 5.50
CA PHE A 100 3.68 -6.01 4.90
C PHE A 100 2.80 -4.91 4.28
N THR A 101 1.60 -5.24 3.78
CA THR A 101 0.70 -4.23 3.23
C THR A 101 0.15 -3.33 4.33
N GLY A 102 -0.26 -3.89 5.47
CA GLY A 102 -0.72 -3.13 6.63
C GLY A 102 0.38 -2.27 7.25
N HIS A 103 1.55 -2.87 7.50
CA HIS A 103 2.61 -2.18 8.25
C HIS A 103 3.55 -1.34 7.40
N ALA A 104 3.88 -1.78 6.19
CA ALA A 104 4.90 -1.12 5.36
C ALA A 104 4.31 -0.21 4.27
N LEU A 105 3.05 -0.42 3.87
CA LEU A 105 2.34 0.48 2.93
C LEU A 105 1.32 1.36 3.65
N ALA A 106 0.42 0.79 4.44
CA ALA A 106 -0.60 1.55 5.16
C ALA A 106 -0.07 2.18 6.48
N LEU A 107 1.13 1.79 6.92
CA LEU A 107 1.82 2.31 8.11
C LEU A 107 1.05 2.10 9.42
N TYR A 108 0.20 1.08 9.49
CA TYR A 108 -0.41 0.66 10.74
C TYR A 108 0.65 0.07 11.67
N ARG A 109 0.57 0.38 12.96
CA ARG A 109 1.54 -0.07 13.97
C ARG A 109 1.23 -1.47 14.51
N THR A 110 -0.04 -1.87 14.41
CA THR A 110 -0.63 -3.07 15.00
C THR A 110 -1.66 -3.62 14.02
N ASP A 111 -1.98 -4.91 14.14
CA ASP A 111 -2.94 -5.62 13.28
C ASP A 111 -4.42 -5.41 13.67
N GLU A 112 -4.66 -4.57 14.67
CA GLU A 112 -5.97 -4.16 15.19
C GLU A 112 -6.53 -2.92 14.47
#